data_AF-A0A7C5CWV8-F1
#
_entry.id   AF-A0A7C5CWV8-F1
#
_cell.length_a   1.000
_cell.length_b   1.000
_cell.length_c   1.000
_cell.angle_alpha   90.00
_cell.angle_beta   90.00
_cell.angle_gamma   90.00
#
_symmetry.space_group_name_H-M   'P 1'
#
loop_
_entity.id
_entity.type
_entity.pdbx_description
1 polymer ?
#
loop_
_entity_poly.entity_id
_entity_poly.type
_entity_poly.pdbx_seq_one_letter_code
_entity_poly.pdbx_strand_id
1 'polypeptide(L)'
;MASLAALKVNSYLFIFLLALVGGAFVALIGIILQIPLIGMAFIFIILIFIYIMISSSVVKWTTGTRYLEKGEIPFLENIVEKLAREADVPTPRLGIVDDPTPNAFVFGLTQKGSTLSVHRGLLEQLNDSEIEAVLGHEIGHIRNRDCMYMTILSVIPLIAYYGMQLFLVARFAPRGRNAGQAMLIILAIAIVSAITYFLSSLLIKKLSRIREYYADAYSAYITKDPHSLASALTKITYGLSLAPPEVKSKATARQFYIGNVQNAHQEIERIMSKKSEYDLDGDGVIDENELEQAMAKEAKTSAWEAWGGLFRTHPPTFKRILALKEMEKEMSSGRISEEDIYEKVEF
;
A
#
# COMPACT_ATOMS: atom_id res chain seq x y z
N MET A 1 -10.23 12.12 15.04
CA MET A 1 -8.94 11.56 14.64
C MET A 1 -8.70 10.32 15.51
N ALA A 2 -8.24 9.20 14.96
CA ALA A 2 -7.99 7.94 15.66
C ALA A 2 -6.55 7.94 16.18
N SER A 3 -6.38 7.75 17.48
CA SER A 3 -5.05 7.62 18.08
C SER A 3 -4.28 6.43 17.50
N LEU A 4 -2.95 6.47 17.58
CA LEU A 4 -2.09 5.36 17.17
C LEU A 4 -2.44 4.04 17.88
N ALA A 5 -2.96 4.08 19.12
CA ALA A 5 -3.53 2.92 19.81
C ALA A 5 -4.80 2.39 19.12
N ALA A 6 -5.71 3.28 18.70
CA ALA A 6 -6.89 2.91 17.93
C ALA A 6 -6.51 2.31 16.56
N LEU A 7 -5.47 2.82 15.91
CA LEU A 7 -4.95 2.23 14.68
C LEU A 7 -4.37 0.81 14.92
N LYS A 8 -3.79 0.52 16.11
CA LYS A 8 -3.18 -0.80 16.42
C LYS A 8 -4.29 -1.80 16.63
N VAL A 9 -5.27 -1.42 17.44
CA VAL A 9 -6.50 -2.19 17.68
C VAL A 9 -7.23 -2.45 16.38
N ASN A 10 -7.39 -1.43 15.53
CA ASN A 10 -8.01 -1.58 14.22
C ASN A 10 -7.22 -2.56 13.34
N SER A 11 -5.88 -2.47 13.30
CA SER A 11 -5.05 -3.39 12.53
C SER A 11 -5.26 -4.84 12.97
N TYR A 12 -5.22 -5.12 14.28
CA TYR A 12 -5.49 -6.47 14.81
C TYR A 12 -6.91 -6.94 14.54
N LEU A 13 -7.90 -6.04 14.64
CA LEU A 13 -9.29 -6.35 14.30
C LEU A 13 -9.43 -6.75 12.82
N PHE A 14 -8.82 -6.00 11.89
CA PHE A 14 -8.87 -6.31 10.47
C PHE A 14 -8.14 -7.62 10.14
N ILE A 15 -7.01 -7.91 10.80
CA ILE A 15 -6.30 -9.19 10.69
C ILE A 15 -7.20 -10.33 11.18
N PHE A 16 -7.87 -10.16 12.32
CA PHE A 16 -8.80 -11.15 12.86
C PHE A 16 -9.99 -11.40 11.93
N LEU A 17 -10.61 -10.33 11.39
CA LEU A 17 -11.70 -10.43 10.43
C LEU A 17 -11.26 -11.15 9.15
N LEU A 18 -10.05 -10.87 8.65
CA LEU A 18 -9.48 -11.59 7.51
C LEU A 18 -9.27 -13.07 7.81
N ALA A 19 -8.77 -13.42 9.00
CA ALA A 19 -8.63 -14.80 9.42
C ALA A 19 -9.99 -15.51 9.50
N LEU A 20 -11.04 -14.84 9.99
CA LEU A 20 -12.41 -15.36 10.02
C LEU A 20 -12.94 -15.62 8.61
N VAL A 21 -12.81 -14.64 7.70
CA VAL A 21 -13.21 -14.77 6.30
C VAL A 21 -12.44 -15.90 5.60
N GLY A 22 -11.13 -15.99 5.81
CA GLY A 22 -10.29 -17.07 5.27
C GLY A 22 -10.67 -18.44 5.82
N GLY A 23 -10.92 -18.56 7.12
CA GLY A 23 -11.37 -19.80 7.76
C GLY A 23 -12.74 -20.25 7.26
N ALA A 24 -13.69 -19.33 7.12
CA ALA A 24 -15.00 -19.61 6.54
C ALA A 24 -14.88 -20.05 5.07
N PHE A 25 -14.01 -19.40 4.29
CA PHE A 25 -13.74 -19.78 2.91
C PHE A 25 -13.19 -21.21 2.81
N VAL A 26 -12.16 -21.54 3.60
CA VAL A 26 -11.58 -22.89 3.67
C VAL A 26 -12.63 -23.94 4.04
N ALA A 27 -13.47 -23.65 5.04
CA ALA A 27 -14.52 -24.57 5.48
C ALA A 27 -15.60 -24.80 4.41
N LEU A 28 -16.10 -23.72 3.78
CA LEU A 28 -17.13 -23.80 2.74
C LEU A 28 -16.63 -24.54 1.50
N ILE A 29 -15.40 -24.26 1.06
CA ILE A 29 -14.79 -24.98 -0.06
C ILE A 29 -14.57 -26.46 0.30
N GLY A 30 -14.13 -26.76 1.53
CA GLY A 30 -14.01 -28.14 2.01
C GLY A 30 -15.33 -28.90 1.97
N ILE A 31 -16.44 -28.28 2.40
CA ILE A 31 -17.78 -28.87 2.33
C ILE A 31 -18.20 -29.13 0.87
N ILE A 32 -18.01 -28.16 -0.03
CA ILE A 32 -18.40 -28.29 -1.44
C ILE A 32 -17.61 -29.41 -2.14
N LEU A 33 -16.31 -29.52 -1.84
CA LEU A 33 -15.42 -30.53 -2.41
C LEU A 33 -15.46 -31.87 -1.66
N GLN A 34 -16.22 -31.96 -0.56
CA GLN A 34 -16.28 -33.12 0.32
C GLN A 34 -14.91 -33.54 0.90
N ILE A 35 -14.04 -32.54 1.14
CA ILE A 35 -12.72 -32.72 1.76
C ILE A 35 -12.84 -32.37 3.25
N PRO A 36 -12.34 -33.21 4.18
CA PRO A 36 -12.37 -32.90 5.61
C PRO A 36 -11.62 -31.59 5.90
N LEU A 37 -12.10 -30.83 6.88
CA LEU A 37 -11.56 -29.50 7.20
C LEU A 37 -10.04 -29.50 7.44
N ILE A 38 -9.52 -30.53 8.12
CA ILE A 38 -8.08 -30.70 8.35
C ILE A 38 -7.31 -30.84 7.03
N GLY A 39 -7.83 -31.62 6.08
CA GLY A 39 -7.22 -31.78 4.76
C GLY A 39 -7.23 -30.48 3.97
N MET A 40 -8.35 -29.75 4.00
CA MET A 40 -8.47 -28.46 3.31
C MET A 40 -7.57 -27.38 3.94
N ALA A 41 -7.47 -27.35 5.27
CA ALA A 41 -6.57 -26.45 5.98
C ALA A 41 -5.10 -26.74 5.64
N PHE A 42 -4.71 -28.01 5.55
CA PHE A 42 -3.36 -28.41 5.16
C PHE A 42 -3.02 -27.93 3.74
N ILE A 43 -3.93 -28.12 2.78
CA ILE A 43 -3.77 -27.59 1.41
C ILE A 43 -3.60 -26.07 1.43
N PHE A 44 -4.43 -25.36 2.21
CA PHE A 44 -4.38 -23.91 2.30
C PHE A 44 -3.06 -23.40 2.88
N ILE A 45 -2.53 -24.07 3.92
CA ILE A 45 -1.22 -23.77 4.50
C ILE A 45 -0.10 -23.97 3.48
N ILE A 46 -0.15 -25.05 2.69
CA ILE A 46 0.82 -25.29 1.61
C ILE A 46 0.76 -24.16 0.57
N LEU A 47 -0.43 -23.73 0.16
CA LEU A 47 -0.59 -22.63 -0.80
C LEU A 47 -0.03 -21.31 -0.26
N ILE A 48 -0.28 -21.00 1.03
CA ILE A 48 0.34 -19.85 1.70
C ILE A 48 1.86 -19.97 1.68
N PHE A 49 2.40 -21.14 2.03
CA PHE A 49 3.84 -21.37 2.06
C PHE A 49 4.49 -21.17 0.68
N ILE A 50 3.91 -21.76 -0.37
CA ILE A 50 4.38 -21.58 -1.75
C ILE A 50 4.33 -20.10 -2.14
N TYR A 51 3.21 -19.41 -1.85
CA TYR A 51 3.06 -17.99 -2.17
C TYR A 51 4.13 -17.13 -1.49
N ILE A 52 4.36 -17.37 -0.20
CA ILE A 52 5.40 -16.70 0.58
C ILE A 52 6.76 -16.88 -0.07
N MET A 53 7.13 -18.11 -0.45
CA MET A 53 8.42 -18.41 -1.07
C MET A 53 8.64 -17.69 -2.40
N ILE A 54 7.60 -17.57 -3.23
CA ILE A 54 7.71 -16.95 -4.56
C ILE A 54 7.53 -15.43 -4.53
N SER A 55 6.87 -14.88 -3.50
CA SER A 55 6.42 -13.48 -3.47
C SER A 55 7.53 -12.47 -3.77
N SER A 56 8.66 -12.57 -3.08
CA SER A 56 9.78 -11.62 -3.25
C SER A 56 10.42 -11.71 -4.64
N SER A 57 10.50 -12.91 -5.21
CA SER A 57 10.99 -13.12 -6.58
C SER A 57 10.03 -12.54 -7.61
N VAL A 58 8.72 -12.71 -7.41
CA VAL A 58 7.69 -12.11 -8.26
C VAL A 58 7.82 -10.59 -8.25
N VAL A 59 7.93 -9.95 -7.08
CA VAL A 59 8.10 -8.49 -6.99
C VAL A 59 9.35 -8.01 -7.72
N LYS A 60 10.50 -8.65 -7.47
CA LYS A 60 11.74 -8.29 -8.16
C LYS A 60 11.60 -8.35 -9.68
N TRP A 61 10.99 -9.42 -10.20
CA TRP A 61 10.83 -9.63 -11.63
C TRP A 61 9.81 -8.67 -12.26
N THR A 62 8.66 -8.45 -11.61
CA THR A 62 7.60 -7.58 -12.14
C THR A 62 7.95 -6.09 -12.10
N THR A 63 8.77 -5.68 -11.13
CA THR A 63 9.26 -4.30 -11.01
C THR A 63 10.54 -4.04 -11.80
N GLY A 64 11.28 -5.09 -12.19
CA GLY A 64 12.58 -4.94 -12.84
C GLY A 64 13.67 -4.44 -11.87
N THR A 65 13.50 -4.66 -10.57
CA THR A 65 14.47 -4.24 -9.55
C THR A 65 15.84 -4.87 -9.78
N ARG A 66 16.85 -4.04 -10.00
CA ARG A 66 18.27 -4.43 -10.00
C ARG A 66 18.87 -4.14 -8.63
N TYR A 67 19.60 -5.10 -8.07
CA TYR A 67 20.32 -4.85 -6.82
C TYR A 67 21.51 -3.93 -7.06
N LEU A 68 21.72 -3.00 -6.14
CA LEU A 68 22.88 -2.11 -6.13
C LEU A 68 24.09 -2.83 -5.55
N GLU A 69 25.25 -2.57 -6.12
CA GLU A 69 26.53 -2.94 -5.53
C GLU A 69 26.93 -1.92 -4.46
N LYS A 70 27.76 -2.34 -3.49
CA LYS A 70 28.20 -1.46 -2.42
C LYS A 70 29.04 -0.30 -2.99
N GLY A 71 28.68 0.93 -2.64
CA GLY A 71 29.30 2.15 -3.12
C GLY A 71 28.80 2.62 -4.49
N GLU A 72 27.80 1.95 -5.09
CA GLU A 72 27.24 2.37 -6.38
C GLU A 72 26.48 3.69 -6.26
N ILE A 73 25.71 3.87 -5.17
CA ILE A 73 25.04 5.13 -4.82
C ILE A 73 25.32 5.44 -3.33
N PRO A 74 26.51 6.01 -2.99
CA PRO A 74 26.94 6.18 -1.60
C PRO A 74 25.98 7.04 -0.76
N PHE A 75 25.38 8.07 -1.37
CA PHE A 75 24.40 8.93 -0.72
C PHE A 75 23.20 8.12 -0.20
N LEU A 76 22.63 7.26 -1.04
CA LEU A 76 21.49 6.42 -0.68
C LEU A 76 21.86 5.38 0.39
N GLU A 77 23.04 4.77 0.26
CA GLU A 77 23.57 3.83 1.26
C GLU A 77 23.69 4.48 2.64
N ASN A 78 24.27 5.68 2.72
CA ASN A 78 24.46 6.38 3.98
C ASN A 78 23.13 6.72 4.66
N ILE A 79 22.15 7.23 3.91
CA ILE A 79 20.82 7.56 4.46
C ILE A 79 20.14 6.29 4.97
N VAL A 80 20.11 5.22 4.18
CA VAL A 80 19.44 3.98 4.59
C VAL A 80 20.14 3.34 5.78
N GLU A 81 21.47 3.36 5.85
CA GLU A 81 22.23 2.87 7.02
C GLU A 81 21.98 3.71 8.28
N LYS A 82 21.82 5.03 8.15
CA LYS A 82 21.43 5.91 9.26
C LYS A 82 20.04 5.55 9.76
N LEU A 83 19.04 5.56 8.88
CA LEU A 83 17.64 5.29 9.21
C LEU A 83 17.44 3.87 9.76
N ALA A 84 18.09 2.85 9.19
CA ALA A 84 17.99 1.47 9.67
C ALA A 84 18.54 1.34 11.10
N ARG A 85 19.63 2.04 11.42
CA ARG A 85 20.24 2.06 12.76
C ARG A 85 19.35 2.75 13.78
N GLU A 86 18.81 3.92 13.44
CA GLU A 86 17.85 4.65 14.29
C GLU A 86 16.56 3.84 14.51
N ALA A 87 16.16 3.05 13.51
CA ALA A 87 14.99 2.19 13.58
C ALA A 87 15.20 0.87 14.35
N ASP A 88 16.43 0.54 14.74
CA ASP A 88 16.84 -0.77 15.27
C ASP A 88 16.40 -1.92 14.34
N VAL A 89 16.67 -1.77 13.04
CA VAL A 89 16.45 -2.82 12.03
C VAL A 89 17.73 -3.11 11.25
N PRO A 90 17.89 -4.34 10.73
CA PRO A 90 18.96 -4.64 9.79
C PRO A 90 18.86 -3.74 8.55
N THR A 91 19.99 -3.24 8.06
CA THR A 91 20.04 -2.49 6.80
C THR A 91 19.48 -3.34 5.67
N PRO A 92 18.41 -2.90 4.98
CA PRO A 92 17.84 -3.66 3.87
C PRO A 92 18.80 -3.69 2.69
N ARG A 93 18.66 -4.70 1.83
CA ARG A 93 19.35 -4.71 0.55
C ARG A 93 18.81 -3.58 -0.32
N LEU A 94 19.68 -2.83 -0.99
CA LEU A 94 19.26 -1.76 -1.87
C LEU A 94 19.04 -2.25 -3.30
N GLY A 95 18.00 -1.71 -3.92
CA GLY A 95 17.67 -1.91 -5.32
C GLY A 95 17.40 -0.60 -6.03
N ILE A 96 17.61 -0.59 -7.34
CA ILE A 96 17.22 0.50 -8.22
C ILE A 96 16.34 -0.04 -9.34
N VAL A 97 15.31 0.73 -9.68
CA VAL A 97 14.43 0.50 -10.82
C VAL A 97 14.67 1.60 -11.85
N ASP A 98 14.92 1.20 -13.09
CA ASP A 98 15.05 2.13 -14.22
C ASP A 98 13.66 2.58 -14.70
N ASP A 99 13.04 3.45 -13.91
CA ASP A 99 11.74 4.05 -14.20
C ASP A 99 11.79 5.55 -13.85
N PRO A 100 11.33 6.44 -14.75
CA PRO A 100 11.38 7.89 -14.53
C PRO A 100 10.29 8.38 -13.57
N THR A 101 9.38 7.52 -13.10
CA THR A 101 8.39 7.91 -12.08
C THR A 101 9.01 8.02 -10.69
N PRO A 102 8.65 9.04 -9.89
CA PRO A 102 9.18 9.21 -8.54
C PRO A 102 8.49 8.20 -7.60
N ASN A 103 9.19 7.12 -7.25
CA ASN A 103 8.67 6.08 -6.37
C ASN A 103 9.78 5.35 -5.60
N ALA A 104 9.45 4.82 -4.43
CA ALA A 104 10.24 3.87 -3.67
C ALA A 104 9.30 2.82 -3.05
N PHE A 105 9.83 1.64 -2.74
CA PHE A 105 9.07 0.58 -2.08
C PHE A 105 9.96 -0.45 -1.41
N VAL A 106 9.39 -1.13 -0.43
CA VAL A 106 10.02 -2.29 0.23
C VAL A 106 9.31 -3.60 -0.07
N PHE A 107 10.09 -4.67 -0.18
CA PHE A 107 9.59 -6.04 -0.24
C PHE A 107 10.50 -7.02 0.51
N GLY A 108 9.95 -8.17 0.87
CA GLY A 108 10.63 -9.19 1.67
C GLY A 108 9.84 -9.57 2.92
N LEU A 109 10.05 -10.78 3.40
CA LEU A 109 9.23 -11.37 4.46
C LEU A 109 9.78 -11.13 5.86
N THR A 110 11.08 -10.86 5.97
CA THR A 110 11.76 -10.67 7.25
C THR A 110 12.52 -9.36 7.22
N GLN A 111 12.74 -8.77 8.38
CA GLN A 111 13.51 -7.53 8.50
C GLN A 111 14.97 -7.70 8.03
N LYS A 112 15.53 -8.92 8.14
CA LYS A 112 16.89 -9.24 7.66
C LYS A 112 16.95 -9.50 6.16
N GLY A 113 15.86 -9.96 5.56
CA GLY A 113 15.75 -10.32 4.15
C GLY A 113 14.93 -9.33 3.34
N SER A 114 14.76 -8.10 3.82
CA SER A 114 14.05 -7.05 3.11
C SER A 114 14.94 -6.40 2.05
N THR A 115 14.32 -5.92 0.99
CA THR A 115 14.92 -5.09 -0.04
C THR A 115 14.16 -3.77 -0.10
N LEU A 116 14.88 -2.66 -0.09
CA LEU A 116 14.35 -1.32 -0.36
C LEU A 116 14.77 -0.95 -1.78
N SER A 117 13.80 -0.65 -2.64
CA SER A 117 14.05 -0.27 -4.03
C SER A 117 13.61 1.15 -4.28
N VAL A 118 14.45 1.92 -4.98
CA VAL A 118 14.14 3.29 -5.41
C VAL A 118 14.06 3.35 -6.92
N HIS A 119 13.13 4.14 -7.45
CA HIS A 119 13.09 4.46 -8.87
C HIS A 119 14.10 5.57 -9.17
N ARG A 120 14.67 5.57 -10.38
CA ARG A 120 15.56 6.66 -10.82
C ARG A 120 14.86 8.02 -10.76
N GLY A 121 13.60 8.08 -11.17
CA GLY A 121 12.79 9.30 -11.12
C GLY A 121 12.64 9.90 -9.72
N LEU A 122 12.74 9.08 -8.66
CA LEU A 122 12.68 9.59 -7.28
C LEU A 122 13.94 10.39 -6.95
N LEU A 123 15.10 9.88 -7.33
CA LEU A 123 16.39 10.53 -7.09
C LEU A 123 16.58 11.79 -7.95
N GLU A 124 15.89 11.88 -9.09
CA GLU A 124 15.96 13.03 -10.00
C GLU A 124 14.99 14.17 -9.63
N GLN A 125 13.87 13.86 -8.97
CA GLN A 125 12.78 14.82 -8.72
C GLN A 125 12.71 15.33 -7.29
N LEU A 126 13.20 14.55 -6.32
CA LEU A 126 13.15 14.89 -4.90
C LEU A 126 14.51 15.45 -4.45
N ASN A 127 14.49 16.37 -3.49
CA ASN A 127 15.71 16.82 -2.81
C ASN A 127 16.13 15.84 -1.70
N ASP A 128 17.31 16.07 -1.10
CA ASP A 128 17.89 15.16 -0.12
C ASP A 128 16.98 14.91 1.11
N SER A 129 16.35 15.96 1.64
CA SER A 129 15.44 15.84 2.79
C SER A 129 14.15 15.08 2.45
N GLU A 130 13.61 15.30 1.24
CA GLU A 130 12.45 14.58 0.73
C GLU A 130 12.76 13.11 0.49
N ILE A 131 13.96 12.80 -0.03
CA ILE A 131 14.43 11.42 -0.19
C ILE A 131 14.56 10.75 1.18
N GLU A 132 15.22 11.41 2.15
CA GLU A 132 15.35 10.88 3.52
C GLU A 132 13.98 10.60 4.16
N ALA A 133 13.00 11.49 3.97
CA ALA A 133 11.64 11.30 4.43
C ALA A 133 10.94 10.09 3.76
N VAL A 134 11.02 9.95 2.45
CA VAL A 134 10.43 8.78 1.76
C VAL A 134 11.11 7.48 2.21
N LEU A 135 12.43 7.49 2.39
CA LEU A 135 13.15 6.31 2.90
C LEU A 135 12.79 6.01 4.36
N GLY A 136 12.56 7.03 5.19
CA GLY A 136 12.06 6.89 6.56
C GLY A 136 10.70 6.19 6.61
N HIS A 137 9.79 6.55 5.70
CA HIS A 137 8.50 5.89 5.51
C HIS A 137 8.67 4.41 5.15
N GLU A 138 9.52 4.10 4.17
CA GLU A 138 9.81 2.72 3.74
C GLU A 138 10.47 1.87 4.85
N ILE A 139 11.37 2.47 5.65
CA ILE A 139 11.95 1.82 6.84
C ILE A 139 10.87 1.54 7.89
N GLY A 140 9.88 2.42 8.03
CA GLY A 140 8.70 2.19 8.88
C GLY A 140 7.94 0.92 8.52
N HIS A 141 7.77 0.63 7.23
CA HIS A 141 7.18 -0.63 6.78
C HIS A 141 8.02 -1.86 7.16
N ILE A 142 9.36 -1.77 7.04
CA ILE A 142 10.26 -2.85 7.46
C ILE A 142 10.17 -3.05 8.98
N ARG A 143 10.26 -1.97 9.75
CA ARG A 143 10.22 -1.99 11.23
C ARG A 143 8.96 -2.66 11.75
N ASN A 144 7.84 -2.41 11.08
CA ASN A 144 6.53 -2.90 11.48
C ASN A 144 6.13 -4.23 10.82
N ARG A 145 6.99 -4.79 9.95
CA ARG A 145 6.80 -6.06 9.23
C ARG A 145 5.60 -6.08 8.28
N ASP A 146 5.35 -4.95 7.64
CA ASP A 146 4.15 -4.72 6.84
C ASP A 146 4.13 -5.61 5.62
N CYS A 147 5.28 -5.72 4.94
CA CYS A 147 5.46 -6.61 3.80
C CYS A 147 5.08 -8.05 4.17
N MET A 148 5.46 -8.53 5.37
CA MET A 148 5.15 -9.88 5.83
C MET A 148 3.64 -10.06 6.03
N TYR A 149 3.01 -9.19 6.83
CA TYR A 149 1.58 -9.30 7.13
C TYR A 149 0.73 -9.15 5.87
N MET A 150 1.03 -8.15 5.04
CA MET A 150 0.29 -7.91 3.80
C MET A 150 0.48 -9.05 2.80
N THR A 151 1.67 -9.63 2.70
CA THR A 151 1.91 -10.82 1.84
C THR A 151 1.07 -12.00 2.31
N ILE A 152 1.16 -12.38 3.58
CA ILE A 152 0.42 -13.54 4.12
C ILE A 152 -1.09 -13.36 3.93
N LEU A 153 -1.62 -12.18 4.26
CA LEU A 153 -3.06 -11.92 4.20
C LEU A 153 -3.57 -11.79 2.77
N SER A 154 -2.73 -11.37 1.81
CA SER A 154 -3.10 -11.24 0.39
C SER A 154 -3.31 -12.59 -0.31
N VAL A 155 -2.89 -13.70 0.30
CA VAL A 155 -3.16 -15.06 -0.23
C VAL A 155 -4.66 -15.34 -0.30
N ILE A 156 -5.44 -14.88 0.68
CA ILE A 156 -6.88 -15.13 0.76
C ILE A 156 -7.62 -14.56 -0.47
N PRO A 157 -7.54 -13.24 -0.77
CA PRO A 157 -8.17 -12.70 -1.97
C PRO A 157 -7.56 -13.28 -3.24
N LEU A 158 -6.27 -13.63 -3.28
CA LEU A 158 -5.65 -14.22 -4.48
C LEU A 158 -6.24 -15.60 -4.82
N ILE A 159 -6.34 -16.51 -3.85
CA ILE A 159 -6.93 -17.83 -4.05
C ILE A 159 -8.41 -17.69 -4.41
N ALA A 160 -9.14 -16.82 -3.71
CA ALA A 160 -10.54 -16.54 -3.99
C ALA A 160 -10.74 -15.94 -5.40
N TYR A 161 -9.83 -15.09 -5.86
CA TYR A 161 -9.86 -14.59 -7.25
C TYR A 161 -9.75 -15.74 -8.25
N TYR A 162 -8.77 -16.64 -8.10
CA TYR A 162 -8.64 -17.79 -9.00
C TYR A 162 -9.83 -18.76 -8.89
N GLY A 163 -10.37 -18.96 -7.69
CA GLY A 163 -11.56 -19.77 -7.47
C GLY A 163 -12.79 -19.22 -8.22
N MET A 164 -12.94 -17.89 -8.27
CA MET A 164 -13.97 -17.23 -9.09
C MET A 164 -13.74 -17.45 -10.60
N GLN A 165 -12.48 -17.45 -11.06
CA GLN A 165 -12.14 -17.65 -12.48
C GLN A 165 -12.42 -19.07 -12.99
N LEU A 166 -12.51 -20.07 -12.12
CA LEU A 166 -12.83 -21.45 -12.50
C LEU A 166 -14.14 -21.55 -13.31
N PHE A 167 -15.11 -20.69 -13.01
CA PHE A 167 -16.36 -20.64 -13.76
C PHE A 167 -16.17 -20.23 -15.23
N LEU A 168 -15.24 -19.32 -15.53
CA LEU A 168 -14.95 -18.93 -16.92
C LEU A 168 -14.34 -20.08 -17.71
N VAL A 169 -13.43 -20.83 -17.09
CA VAL A 169 -12.77 -21.99 -17.70
C VAL A 169 -13.77 -23.14 -17.91
N ALA A 170 -14.67 -23.35 -16.95
CA ALA A 170 -15.67 -24.41 -17.02
C ALA A 170 -16.67 -24.27 -18.18
N ARG A 171 -16.86 -23.06 -18.72
CA ARG A 171 -17.68 -22.83 -19.92
C ARG A 171 -17.12 -23.51 -21.17
N PHE A 172 -15.83 -23.79 -21.20
CA PHE A 172 -15.13 -24.44 -22.30
C PHE A 172 -14.94 -25.96 -22.09
N ALA A 173 -15.44 -26.51 -20.98
CA ALA A 173 -15.31 -27.94 -20.69
C ALA A 173 -16.22 -28.80 -21.60
N PRO A 174 -15.75 -29.97 -22.10
CA PRO A 174 -16.57 -30.89 -22.88
C PRO A 174 -17.83 -31.35 -22.14
N ARG A 175 -18.99 -31.34 -22.82
CA ARG A 175 -20.26 -31.76 -22.22
C ARG A 175 -20.37 -33.29 -22.19
N GLY A 176 -20.14 -33.89 -21.02
CA GLY A 176 -20.39 -35.31 -20.74
C GLY A 176 -21.68 -35.56 -19.93
N ARG A 177 -22.01 -36.84 -19.67
CA ARG A 177 -23.23 -37.26 -18.93
C ARG A 177 -23.37 -36.68 -17.51
N ASN A 178 -22.25 -36.32 -16.87
CA ASN A 178 -22.22 -35.70 -15.52
C ASN A 178 -21.94 -34.19 -15.54
N ALA A 179 -21.99 -33.55 -16.72
CA ALA A 179 -21.62 -32.14 -16.87
C ALA A 179 -22.50 -31.19 -16.03
N GLY A 180 -23.77 -31.53 -15.82
CA GLY A 180 -24.70 -30.71 -15.01
C GLY A 180 -24.27 -30.62 -13.55
N GLN A 181 -23.95 -31.76 -12.92
CA GLN A 181 -23.52 -31.79 -11.51
C GLN A 181 -22.16 -31.12 -11.32
N ALA A 182 -21.20 -31.37 -12.22
CA ALA A 182 -19.90 -30.71 -12.18
C ALA A 182 -20.03 -29.19 -12.32
N MET A 183 -20.91 -28.72 -13.20
CA MET A 183 -21.17 -27.29 -13.39
C MET A 183 -21.78 -26.64 -12.15
N LEU A 184 -22.68 -27.33 -11.43
CA LEU A 184 -23.25 -26.82 -10.17
C LEU A 184 -22.19 -26.70 -9.07
N ILE A 185 -21.28 -27.67 -8.95
CA ILE A 185 -20.17 -27.62 -7.99
C ILE A 185 -19.25 -26.44 -8.31
N ILE A 186 -18.87 -26.27 -9.59
CA ILE A 186 -18.01 -25.16 -10.01
C ILE A 186 -18.69 -23.81 -9.77
N LEU A 187 -20.00 -23.70 -10.05
CA LEU A 187 -20.75 -22.49 -9.79
C LEU A 187 -20.79 -22.17 -8.29
N ALA A 188 -21.00 -23.16 -7.43
CA ALA A 188 -20.97 -22.98 -5.97
C ALA A 188 -19.60 -22.49 -5.49
N ILE A 189 -18.50 -23.09 -5.98
CA ILE A 189 -17.13 -22.64 -5.69
C ILE A 189 -16.94 -21.20 -6.15
N ALA A 190 -17.36 -20.86 -7.37
CA ALA A 190 -17.16 -19.53 -7.92
C ALA A 190 -17.93 -18.45 -7.14
N ILE A 191 -19.16 -18.75 -6.68
CA ILE A 191 -19.95 -17.81 -5.86
C ILE A 191 -19.29 -17.60 -4.50
N VAL A 192 -18.93 -18.67 -3.80
CA VAL A 192 -18.24 -18.57 -2.49
C VAL A 192 -16.92 -17.82 -2.63
N SER A 193 -16.17 -18.08 -3.71
CA SER A 193 -14.91 -17.42 -4.01
C SER A 193 -15.11 -15.94 -4.36
N ALA A 194 -16.14 -15.58 -5.12
CA ALA A 194 -16.44 -14.18 -5.44
C ALA A 194 -16.79 -13.36 -4.20
N ILE A 195 -17.62 -13.91 -3.29
CA ILE A 195 -17.96 -13.26 -2.01
C ILE A 195 -16.71 -13.09 -1.15
N THR A 196 -15.91 -14.15 -1.04
CA THR A 196 -14.66 -14.12 -0.26
C THR A 196 -13.68 -13.11 -0.82
N TYR A 197 -13.48 -13.10 -2.14
CA TYR A 197 -12.61 -12.14 -2.83
C TYR A 197 -13.07 -10.71 -2.55
N PHE A 198 -14.36 -10.43 -2.68
CA PHE A 198 -14.91 -9.11 -2.42
C PHE A 198 -14.66 -8.65 -0.98
N LEU A 199 -15.04 -9.47 0.01
CA LEU A 199 -14.88 -9.14 1.43
C LEU A 199 -13.42 -8.99 1.83
N SER A 200 -12.59 -9.98 1.52
CA SER A 200 -11.16 -9.95 1.86
C SER A 200 -10.41 -8.82 1.15
N SER A 201 -10.77 -8.48 -0.08
CA SER A 201 -10.19 -7.34 -0.80
C SER A 201 -10.53 -6.00 -0.16
N LEU A 202 -11.72 -5.84 0.42
CA LEU A 202 -12.06 -4.60 1.15
C LEU A 202 -11.28 -4.50 2.47
N LEU A 203 -11.17 -5.61 3.20
CA LEU A 203 -10.44 -5.65 4.47
C LEU A 203 -8.95 -5.39 4.26
N ILE A 204 -8.31 -6.03 3.26
CA ILE A 204 -6.88 -5.84 2.98
C ILE A 204 -6.57 -4.41 2.56
N LYS A 205 -7.44 -3.80 1.74
CA LYS A 205 -7.29 -2.39 1.35
C LYS A 205 -7.41 -1.45 2.54
N LYS A 206 -8.38 -1.70 3.43
CA LYS A 206 -8.52 -0.89 4.66
C LYS A 206 -7.32 -1.04 5.58
N LEU A 207 -6.80 -2.25 5.75
CA LEU A 207 -5.58 -2.52 6.50
C LEU A 207 -4.39 -1.79 5.88
N SER A 208 -4.19 -1.90 4.55
CA SER A 208 -3.15 -1.18 3.81
C SER A 208 -3.16 0.31 4.14
N ARG A 209 -4.32 0.97 4.04
CA ARG A 209 -4.42 2.41 4.34
C ARG A 209 -4.05 2.76 5.79
N ILE A 210 -4.42 1.92 6.75
CA ILE A 210 -4.02 2.11 8.15
C ILE A 210 -2.49 2.02 8.29
N ARG A 211 -1.87 1.06 7.59
CA ARG A 211 -0.41 0.85 7.59
C ARG A 211 0.37 2.01 6.97
N GLU A 212 -0.20 2.72 5.99
CA GLU A 212 0.41 3.93 5.42
C GLU A 212 0.49 5.06 6.44
N TYR A 213 -0.58 5.33 7.20
CA TYR A 213 -0.57 6.36 8.26
C TYR A 213 0.46 6.03 9.35
N TYR A 214 0.66 4.74 9.66
CA TYR A 214 1.74 4.31 10.55
C TYR A 214 3.12 4.63 10.02
N ALA A 215 3.36 4.36 8.74
CA ALA A 215 4.64 4.63 8.11
C ALA A 215 4.89 6.14 7.98
N ASP A 216 3.84 6.94 7.73
CA ASP A 216 3.91 8.41 7.72
C ASP A 216 4.32 8.97 9.09
N ALA A 217 3.64 8.58 10.17
CA ALA A 217 4.05 9.01 11.51
C ALA A 217 5.42 8.49 11.92
N TYR A 218 5.78 7.27 11.49
CA TYR A 218 7.11 6.74 11.77
C TYR A 218 8.21 7.53 11.06
N SER A 219 7.98 7.90 9.80
CA SER A 219 8.88 8.78 9.06
C SER A 219 9.02 10.12 9.76
N ALA A 220 7.91 10.77 10.08
CA ALA A 220 7.90 12.05 10.80
C ALA A 220 8.69 11.98 12.13
N TYR A 221 8.57 10.86 12.85
CA TYR A 221 9.30 10.60 14.09
C TYR A 221 10.81 10.44 13.86
N ILE A 222 11.21 9.59 12.93
CA ILE A 222 12.63 9.24 12.74
C ILE A 222 13.41 10.36 12.04
N THR A 223 12.79 11.05 11.08
CA THR A 223 13.44 12.17 10.37
C THR A 223 13.29 13.49 11.12
N LYS A 224 12.37 13.57 12.08
CA LYS A 224 11.97 14.80 12.79
C LYS A 224 11.50 15.91 11.85
N ASP A 225 11.08 15.53 10.65
CA ASP A 225 10.70 16.46 9.58
C ASP A 225 9.46 15.91 8.84
N PRO A 226 8.25 16.14 9.39
CA PRO A 226 7.00 15.77 8.74
C PRO A 226 6.76 16.56 7.44
N HIS A 227 7.29 17.79 7.37
CA HIS A 227 7.13 18.69 6.23
C HIS A 227 7.79 18.12 4.97
N SER A 228 9.02 17.61 5.08
CA SER A 228 9.71 16.99 3.95
C SER A 228 8.95 15.78 3.38
N LEU A 229 8.28 14.99 4.23
CA LEU A 229 7.42 13.89 3.72
C LEU A 229 6.19 14.44 3.00
N ALA A 230 5.55 15.48 3.54
CA ALA A 230 4.39 16.10 2.90
C ALA A 230 4.75 16.66 1.52
N SER A 231 5.86 17.40 1.41
CA SER A 231 6.34 17.95 0.14
C SER A 231 6.73 16.84 -0.86
N ALA A 232 7.40 15.79 -0.39
CA ALA A 232 7.70 14.60 -1.19
C ALA A 232 6.43 13.94 -1.75
N LEU A 233 5.41 13.73 -0.92
CA LEU A 233 4.14 13.14 -1.34
C LEU A 233 3.41 14.00 -2.39
N THR A 234 3.50 15.32 -2.27
CA THR A 234 2.97 16.27 -3.27
C THR A 234 3.67 16.08 -4.61
N LYS A 235 5.01 16.12 -4.62
CA LYS A 235 5.82 15.94 -5.84
C LYS A 235 5.62 14.57 -6.48
N ILE A 236 5.54 13.52 -5.67
CA ILE A 236 5.27 12.15 -6.16
C ILE A 236 3.89 12.09 -6.81
N THR A 237 2.85 12.62 -6.16
CA THR A 237 1.49 12.62 -6.71
C THR A 237 1.44 13.40 -8.01
N TYR A 238 2.14 14.54 -8.08
CA TYR A 238 2.29 15.33 -9.31
C TYR A 238 3.00 14.54 -10.42
N GLY A 239 4.17 13.96 -10.15
CA GLY A 239 4.92 13.16 -11.12
C GLY A 239 4.12 11.95 -11.63
N LEU A 240 3.36 11.28 -10.76
CA LEU A 240 2.47 10.17 -11.14
C LEU A 240 1.31 10.62 -12.03
N SER A 241 0.80 11.84 -11.85
CA SER A 241 -0.25 12.39 -12.71
C SER A 241 0.22 12.58 -14.16
N LEU A 242 1.50 12.92 -14.33
CA LEU A 242 2.16 13.13 -15.62
C LEU A 242 2.64 11.84 -16.28
N ALA A 243 2.66 10.73 -15.53
CA ALA A 243 3.17 9.45 -16.03
C ALA A 243 2.40 8.98 -17.28
N PRO A 244 3.10 8.41 -18.30
CA PRO A 244 2.48 7.90 -19.51
C PRO A 244 1.40 6.84 -19.20
N PRO A 245 0.38 6.70 -20.08
CA PRO A 245 -0.66 5.68 -19.91
C PRO A 245 -0.11 4.25 -19.75
N GLU A 246 1.03 3.95 -20.37
CA GLU A 246 1.70 2.66 -20.28
C GLU A 246 2.16 2.34 -18.85
N VAL A 247 2.74 3.32 -18.14
CA VAL A 247 3.12 3.19 -16.73
C VAL A 247 1.86 3.06 -15.86
N LYS A 248 0.83 3.85 -16.16
CA LYS A 248 -0.49 3.73 -15.51
C LYS A 248 -1.13 2.37 -15.76
N SER A 249 -0.84 1.67 -16.86
CA SER A 249 -1.43 0.39 -17.27
C SER A 249 -0.83 -0.85 -16.61
N LYS A 250 0.41 -0.78 -16.07
CA LYS A 250 1.12 -1.90 -15.44
C LYS A 250 0.49 -2.33 -14.11
N ALA A 251 -0.63 -3.05 -14.17
CA ALA A 251 -1.46 -3.42 -13.02
C ALA A 251 -0.71 -4.10 -11.85
N THR A 252 0.31 -4.89 -12.15
CA THR A 252 1.04 -5.71 -11.16
C THR A 252 2.02 -4.91 -10.29
N ALA A 253 2.57 -3.81 -10.80
CA ALA A 253 3.51 -2.98 -10.04
C ALA A 253 2.82 -1.85 -9.24
N ARG A 254 1.56 -1.54 -9.56
CA ARG A 254 0.79 -0.43 -8.95
C ARG A 254 0.69 -0.46 -7.42
N GLN A 255 0.72 -1.65 -6.82
CA GLN A 255 0.61 -1.81 -5.36
C GLN A 255 1.88 -1.42 -4.61
N PHE A 256 3.00 -1.26 -5.32
CA PHE A 256 4.29 -0.84 -4.78
C PHE A 256 4.54 0.65 -5.01
N TYR A 257 3.52 1.43 -5.36
CA TYR A 257 3.68 2.87 -5.45
C TYR A 257 3.28 3.50 -4.13
N ILE A 258 4.11 4.38 -3.59
CA ILE A 258 3.80 5.14 -2.37
C ILE A 258 2.58 6.07 -2.57
N GLY A 259 2.31 6.47 -3.81
CA GLY A 259 1.14 7.26 -4.22
C GLY A 259 0.13 6.47 -5.06
N ASN A 260 -1.11 6.98 -5.18
CA ASN A 260 -2.16 6.33 -5.96
C ASN A 260 -2.05 6.64 -7.47
N VAL A 261 -1.34 5.78 -8.21
CA VAL A 261 -1.12 5.93 -9.67
C VAL A 261 -2.41 6.02 -10.50
N GLN A 262 -3.51 5.36 -10.10
CA GLN A 262 -4.75 5.35 -10.88
C GLN A 262 -5.52 6.66 -10.76
N ASN A 263 -5.52 7.25 -9.56
CA ASN A 263 -6.32 8.42 -9.26
C ASN A 263 -5.50 9.69 -9.22
N ALA A 264 -4.16 9.64 -9.25
CA ALA A 264 -3.30 10.82 -9.23
C ALA A 264 -3.69 11.84 -10.31
N HIS A 265 -4.03 11.38 -11.52
CA HIS A 265 -4.52 12.27 -12.58
C HIS A 265 -5.87 12.90 -12.22
N GLN A 266 -6.84 12.12 -11.75
CA GLN A 266 -8.16 12.64 -11.35
C GLN A 266 -8.09 13.58 -10.14
N GLU A 267 -7.20 13.28 -9.18
CA GLU A 267 -6.96 14.10 -7.99
C GLU A 267 -6.40 15.46 -8.41
N ILE A 268 -5.42 15.49 -9.32
CA ILE A 268 -4.85 16.76 -9.80
C ILE A 268 -5.76 17.48 -10.77
N GLU A 269 -6.39 16.78 -11.72
CA GLU A 269 -7.33 17.37 -12.67
C GLU A 269 -8.50 18.04 -11.94
N ARG A 270 -8.98 17.46 -10.84
CA ARG A 270 -10.05 18.06 -10.05
C ARG A 270 -9.62 19.35 -9.35
N ILE A 271 -8.42 19.37 -8.78
CA ILE A 271 -7.83 20.58 -8.19
C ILE A 271 -7.62 21.63 -9.30
N MET A 272 -7.04 21.24 -10.43
CA MET A 272 -6.76 22.12 -11.57
C MET A 272 -8.03 22.66 -12.23
N SER A 273 -9.11 21.87 -12.29
CA SER A 273 -10.41 22.29 -12.83
C SER A 273 -11.10 23.36 -11.99
N LYS A 274 -10.71 23.45 -10.72
CA LYS A 274 -11.17 24.44 -9.75
C LYS A 274 -10.05 25.42 -9.36
N LYS A 275 -9.03 25.53 -10.20
CA LYS A 275 -7.85 26.35 -9.94
C LYS A 275 -8.22 27.77 -9.51
N SER A 276 -9.17 28.42 -10.18
CA SER A 276 -9.64 29.77 -9.83
C SER A 276 -10.38 29.88 -8.48
N GLU A 277 -10.78 28.76 -7.88
CA GLU A 277 -11.38 28.71 -6.53
C GLU A 277 -10.31 28.59 -5.43
N TYR A 278 -9.10 28.16 -5.81
CA TYR A 278 -8.03 27.77 -4.91
C TYR A 278 -6.78 28.64 -5.02
N ASP A 279 -6.59 29.28 -6.17
CA ASP A 279 -5.69 30.40 -6.42
C ASP A 279 -6.22 31.61 -5.63
N LEU A 280 -5.79 31.70 -4.37
CA LEU A 280 -6.23 32.70 -3.38
C LEU A 280 -5.53 34.03 -3.59
N ASP A 281 -4.31 34.01 -4.13
CA ASP A 281 -3.53 35.22 -4.42
C ASP A 281 -3.76 35.76 -5.85
N GLY A 282 -4.37 34.96 -6.73
CA GLY A 282 -4.76 35.33 -8.08
C GLY A 282 -3.59 35.37 -9.08
N ASP A 283 -2.46 34.72 -8.77
CA ASP A 283 -1.26 34.74 -9.59
C ASP A 283 -1.34 33.80 -10.81
N GLY A 284 -2.40 32.98 -10.89
CA GLY A 284 -2.62 32.05 -11.98
C GLY A 284 -1.76 30.80 -11.89
N VAL A 285 -1.12 30.53 -10.75
CA VAL A 285 -0.42 29.31 -10.32
C VAL A 285 -1.14 28.79 -9.07
N ILE A 286 -0.98 27.52 -8.73
CA ILE A 286 -1.44 27.02 -7.42
C ILE A 286 -0.15 26.75 -6.65
N ASP A 287 0.10 27.53 -5.61
CA ASP A 287 1.24 27.31 -4.73
C ASP A 287 1.02 26.07 -3.83
N GLU A 288 2.05 25.65 -3.09
CA GLU A 288 1.96 24.47 -2.22
C GLU A 288 0.86 24.61 -1.15
N ASN A 289 0.65 25.82 -0.61
CA ASN A 289 -0.35 26.10 0.42
C ASN A 289 -1.77 26.13 -0.15
N GLU A 290 -1.95 26.66 -1.35
CA GLU A 290 -3.21 26.73 -2.07
C GLU A 290 -3.65 25.34 -2.55
N LEU A 291 -2.70 24.55 -3.05
CA LEU A 291 -2.91 23.15 -3.42
C LEU A 291 -3.37 22.35 -2.20
N GLU A 292 -2.75 22.61 -1.05
CA GLU A 292 -3.10 22.01 0.23
C GLU A 292 -4.51 22.39 0.71
N GLN A 293 -4.90 23.67 0.62
CA GLN A 293 -6.23 24.13 1.00
C GLN A 293 -7.32 23.60 0.07
N ALA A 294 -7.03 23.53 -1.23
CA ALA A 294 -7.89 22.93 -2.23
C ALA A 294 -8.23 21.49 -1.87
N MET A 295 -7.17 20.71 -1.64
CA MET A 295 -7.21 19.34 -1.20
C MET A 295 -8.02 19.14 0.10
N ALA A 296 -7.84 20.01 1.09
CA ALA A 296 -8.55 19.97 2.37
C ALA A 296 -10.04 20.29 2.26
N LYS A 297 -10.41 21.21 1.34
CA LYS A 297 -11.81 21.59 1.11
C LYS A 297 -12.57 20.51 0.34
N GLU A 298 -11.91 19.88 -0.63
CA GLU A 298 -12.44 18.73 -1.38
C GLU A 298 -12.72 17.53 -0.47
N ALA A 299 -11.88 17.31 0.55
CA ALA A 299 -12.02 16.26 1.55
C ALA A 299 -13.34 16.28 2.31
N LYS A 300 -13.83 17.49 2.62
CA LYS A 300 -15.03 17.70 3.45
C LYS A 300 -16.33 17.62 2.65
N THR A 301 -16.26 17.80 1.33
CA THR A 301 -17.44 17.98 0.47
C THR A 301 -17.91 16.70 -0.22
N SER A 302 -17.10 15.64 -0.27
CA SER A 302 -17.44 14.44 -1.06
C SER A 302 -17.87 13.23 -0.22
N ALA A 303 -19.17 13.10 0.04
CA ALA A 303 -19.77 11.86 0.56
C ALA A 303 -19.61 10.67 -0.41
N TRP A 304 -19.42 10.93 -1.70
CA TRP A 304 -19.15 9.93 -2.74
C TRP A 304 -17.71 9.38 -2.67
N GLU A 305 -16.74 10.18 -2.19
CA GLU A 305 -15.38 9.71 -1.91
C GLU A 305 -15.30 8.76 -0.71
N ALA A 306 -16.21 8.88 0.27
CA ALA A 306 -16.28 7.93 1.37
C ALA A 306 -16.55 6.50 0.87
N TRP A 307 -17.33 6.36 -0.22
CA TRP A 307 -17.60 5.08 -0.90
C TRP A 307 -16.48 4.70 -1.87
N GLY A 308 -15.97 5.64 -2.67
CA GLY A 308 -14.84 5.40 -3.59
C GLY A 308 -13.54 5.01 -2.88
N GLY A 309 -13.33 5.48 -1.64
CA GLY A 309 -12.18 5.15 -0.80
C GLY A 309 -12.11 3.68 -0.37
N LEU A 310 -13.22 2.95 -0.38
CA LEU A 310 -13.24 1.52 -0.04
C LEU A 310 -12.40 0.67 -1.02
N PHE A 311 -12.32 1.10 -2.28
CA PHE A 311 -11.67 0.34 -3.35
C PHE A 311 -10.21 0.71 -3.60
N ARG A 312 -9.67 1.73 -2.90
CA ARG A 312 -8.29 2.23 -3.04
C ARG A 312 -7.30 1.50 -2.13
N THR A 313 -6.08 1.25 -2.59
CA THR A 313 -5.00 0.62 -1.79
C THR A 313 -4.30 1.62 -0.88
N HIS A 314 -4.09 2.87 -1.34
CA HIS A 314 -3.52 3.96 -0.55
C HIS A 314 -4.61 4.94 -0.08
N PRO A 315 -4.42 5.60 1.07
CA PRO A 315 -5.26 6.74 1.42
C PRO A 315 -5.06 7.85 0.38
N PRO A 316 -6.07 8.71 0.17
CA PRO A 316 -5.88 9.89 -0.66
C PRO A 316 -4.68 10.70 -0.15
N THR A 317 -3.80 11.15 -1.05
CA THR A 317 -2.54 11.83 -0.67
C THR A 317 -2.81 13.03 0.23
N PHE A 318 -3.86 13.81 -0.05
CA PHE A 318 -4.20 14.96 0.79
C PHE A 318 -4.45 14.63 2.27
N LYS A 319 -5.04 13.46 2.56
CA LYS A 319 -5.31 13.08 3.96
C LYS A 319 -4.01 12.79 4.70
N ARG A 320 -3.01 12.28 4.00
CA ARG A 320 -1.68 12.02 4.55
C ARG A 320 -0.95 13.34 4.79
N ILE A 321 -0.97 14.25 3.81
CA ILE A 321 -0.38 15.60 3.92
C ILE A 321 -0.98 16.37 5.11
N LEU A 322 -2.31 16.39 5.25
CA LEU A 322 -2.96 17.06 6.38
C LEU A 322 -2.60 16.45 7.74
N ALA A 323 -2.46 15.12 7.82
CA ALA A 323 -2.03 14.45 9.05
C ALA A 323 -0.58 14.81 9.39
N LEU A 324 0.31 14.88 8.40
CA LEU A 324 1.72 15.30 8.58
C LEU A 324 1.84 16.75 9.06
N LYS A 325 1.00 17.64 8.55
CA LYS A 325 0.97 19.03 9.02
C LYS A 325 0.43 19.18 10.43
N GLU A 326 -0.59 18.41 10.81
CA GLU A 326 -1.03 18.40 12.19
C GLU A 326 0.08 17.88 13.12
N MET A 327 0.80 16.83 12.72
CA MET A 327 2.00 16.35 13.44
C MET A 327 3.07 17.45 13.56
N GLU A 328 3.39 18.16 12.48
CA GLU A 328 4.35 19.27 12.51
C GLU A 328 3.92 20.38 13.49
N LYS A 329 2.64 20.72 13.49
CA LYS A 329 2.06 21.71 14.41
C LYS A 329 2.12 21.22 15.86
N GLU A 330 1.85 19.95 16.11
CA GLU A 330 1.96 19.35 17.44
C GLU A 330 3.40 19.30 17.95
N MET A 331 4.36 18.96 17.09
CA MET A 331 5.80 18.96 17.38
C MET A 331 6.32 20.37 17.67
N SER A 332 6.00 21.35 16.81
CA SER A 332 6.42 22.76 16.99
C SER A 332 5.78 23.42 18.22
N SER A 333 4.58 22.99 18.62
CA SER A 333 3.92 23.46 19.85
C SER A 333 4.46 22.81 21.14
N GLY A 334 5.36 21.82 21.05
CA GLY A 334 5.92 21.09 22.19
C GLY A 334 4.92 20.18 22.93
N ARG A 335 3.72 19.93 22.37
CA ARG A 335 2.69 19.06 22.97
C ARG A 335 3.04 17.58 22.87
N ILE A 336 3.81 17.22 21.85
CA ILE A 336 4.34 15.88 21.63
C ILE A 336 5.86 16.03 21.62
N SER A 337 6.56 15.34 22.53
CA SER A 337 8.02 15.30 22.47
C SER A 337 8.46 14.49 21.25
N GLU A 338 9.61 14.80 20.69
CA GLU A 338 10.22 14.04 19.58
C GLU A 338 10.33 12.54 19.88
N GLU A 339 10.28 12.14 21.16
CA GLU A 339 10.38 10.75 21.65
C GLU A 339 9.00 10.04 21.71
N ASP A 340 7.89 10.80 21.82
CA ASP A 340 6.54 10.27 22.08
C ASP A 340 5.62 10.27 20.84
N ILE A 341 6.08 10.77 19.68
CA ILE A 341 5.28 10.85 18.43
C ILE A 341 4.72 9.47 18.05
N TYR A 342 5.52 8.42 18.23
CA TYR A 342 5.09 7.05 17.93
C TYR A 342 4.03 6.50 18.90
N GLU A 343 3.75 7.18 20.02
CA GLU A 343 2.70 6.78 20.98
C GLU A 343 1.49 7.72 21.01
N LYS A 344 1.66 9.01 20.66
CA LYS A 344 0.65 10.07 20.94
C LYS A 344 -0.08 10.68 19.74
N VAL A 345 0.34 10.44 18.50
CA VAL A 345 -0.30 11.08 17.32
C VAL A 345 -1.74 10.58 17.08
N GLU A 346 -2.66 11.52 16.85
CA GLU A 346 -4.06 11.29 16.46
C GLU A 346 -4.28 11.54 14.95
N PHE A 347 -4.96 10.62 14.23
CA PHE A 347 -5.17 10.66 12.77
C PHE A 347 -6.60 10.90 12.26
#